data_AF-A0A969G695-F1
#
_entry.id   AF-A0A969G695-F1
#
_cell.length_a   1.000
_cell.length_b   1.000
_cell.length_c   1.000
_cell.angle_alpha   90.00
_cell.angle_beta   90.00
_cell.angle_gamma   90.00
#
_symmetry.space_group_name_H-M   'P 1'
#
loop_
_entity.id
_entity.type
_entity.pdbx_description
1 polymer ?
#
loop_
_entity_poly.entity_id
_entity_poly.type
_entity_poly.pdbx_seq_one_letter_code
_entity_poly.pdbx_strand_id
1 'polypeptide(L)'
;MSISETESLIPFELEGEIIYLSPDSAEGKALKRIRDSESDENLVTIVDDDEVFDPEVEELRKSGWIVKTVSQVKQELETSLSH
;
A
#
# COMPACT_ATOMS: atom_id res chain seq x y z
N MET A 1 12.30 17.30 34.94
CA MET A 1 12.47 15.86 34.65
C MET A 1 12.34 15.72 33.16
N SER A 2 13.46 15.56 32.47
CA SER A 2 13.49 15.46 31.01
C SER A 2 13.13 14.02 30.63
N ILE A 3 12.01 13.85 29.94
CA ILE A 3 11.80 12.63 29.15
C ILE A 3 12.80 12.74 27.99
N SER A 4 13.73 11.82 27.91
CA SER A 4 14.77 11.81 26.88
C SER A 4 14.92 10.36 26.44
N GLU A 5 14.74 10.15 25.14
CA GLU A 5 15.08 8.94 24.36
C GLU A 5 14.04 7.79 24.25
N THR A 6 12.80 7.93 24.72
CA THR A 6 11.73 6.92 24.49
C THR A 6 10.66 7.31 23.45
N GLU A 7 10.77 8.47 22.81
CA GLU A 7 9.65 9.07 22.07
C GLU A 7 9.47 8.63 20.61
N SER A 8 10.23 7.66 20.08
CA SER A 8 10.09 7.29 18.67
C SER A 8 10.17 5.80 18.34
N LEU A 9 10.10 4.90 19.33
CA LEU A 9 10.03 3.45 19.05
C LEU A 9 8.63 3.06 18.56
N ILE A 10 8.57 2.15 17.60
CA ILE A 10 7.33 1.67 16.98
C ILE A 10 6.89 0.39 17.72
N PRO A 11 5.76 0.41 18.44
CA PRO A 11 5.25 -0.80 19.08
C PRO A 11 4.72 -1.78 18.04
N PHE A 12 5.04 -3.06 18.20
CA PHE A 12 4.57 -4.17 17.37
C PHE A 12 4.25 -5.36 18.27
N GLU A 13 3.10 -6.01 18.06
CA GLU A 13 2.72 -7.20 18.81
C GLU A 13 3.14 -8.45 18.04
N LEU A 14 3.94 -9.32 18.68
CA LEU A 14 4.35 -10.61 18.15
C LEU A 14 4.06 -11.67 19.20
N GLU A 15 3.21 -12.65 18.87
CA GLU A 15 2.85 -13.77 19.76
C GLU A 15 2.33 -13.34 21.15
N GLY A 16 1.67 -12.18 21.23
CA GLY A 16 1.13 -11.62 22.47
C GLY A 16 2.14 -10.84 23.33
N GLU A 17 3.37 -10.64 22.85
CA GLU A 17 4.36 -9.75 23.47
C GLU A 17 4.52 -8.46 22.63
N ILE A 18 4.58 -7.31 23.31
CA ILE A 18 4.82 -6.02 22.66
C ILE A 18 6.33 -5.81 22.56
N ILE A 19 6.83 -5.80 21.33
CA ILE A 19 8.21 -5.43 21.02
C ILE A 19 8.26 -4.01 20.48
N TYR A 20 9.36 -3.31 20.76
CA TYR A 20 9.56 -1.92 20.36
C TYR A 20 10.67 -1.86 19.32
N LEU A 21 10.30 -1.54 18.08
CA LEU A 21 11.22 -1.47 16.96
C LEU A 21 11.76 -0.05 16.79
N SER A 22 13.04 0.07 16.50
CA SER A 22 13.65 1.34 16.13
C SER A 22 13.14 1.79 14.75
N PRO A 23 12.68 3.04 14.58
CA PRO A 23 12.18 3.56 13.31
C PRO A 23 13.26 3.63 12.22
N ASP A 24 14.54 3.51 12.59
CA ASP A 24 15.67 3.49 11.67
C ASP A 24 16.06 2.08 11.22
N SER A 25 15.60 1.04 11.92
CA SER A 25 15.77 -0.36 11.52
C SER A 25 14.96 -0.67 10.26
N ALA A 26 15.38 -1.69 9.49
CA ALA A 26 14.62 -2.17 8.33
C ALA A 26 13.18 -2.53 8.70
N GLU A 27 12.99 -3.21 9.83
CA GLU A 27 11.69 -3.64 10.35
C GLU A 27 10.83 -2.45 10.80
N GLY A 28 11.42 -1.51 11.54
CA GLY A 28 10.73 -0.29 11.96
C GLY A 28 10.37 0.62 10.78
N LYS A 29 11.23 0.74 9.76
CA LYS A 29 10.90 1.47 8.51
C LYS A 29 9.78 0.80 7.73
N ALA A 30 9.69 -0.53 7.75
CA ALA A 30 8.61 -1.26 7.10
C ALA A 30 7.28 -1.03 7.84
N LEU A 31 7.26 -1.21 9.17
CA LEU A 31 6.08 -0.94 9.99
C LEU A 31 5.66 0.52 9.97
N LYS A 32 6.63 1.45 9.96
CA LYS A 32 6.35 2.88 9.80
C LYS A 32 5.68 3.13 8.46
N ARG A 33 6.19 2.55 7.37
CA ARG A 33 5.53 2.66 6.06
C ARG A 33 4.11 2.10 6.10
N ILE A 34 3.89 0.93 6.70
CA ILE A 34 2.54 0.35 6.81
C ILE A 34 1.61 1.23 7.64
N ARG A 35 2.11 1.86 8.72
CA ARG A 35 1.34 2.72 9.63
C ARG A 35 1.12 4.14 9.07
N ASP A 36 2.08 4.69 8.33
CA ASP A 36 1.94 5.94 7.57
C ASP A 36 1.17 5.74 6.25
N SER A 37 1.11 4.50 5.74
CA SER A 37 0.15 4.04 4.72
C SER A 37 -1.29 3.95 5.28
N GLU A 38 -1.66 4.93 6.11
CA GLU A 38 -3.03 5.46 6.09
C GLU A 38 -3.21 6.46 4.92
N SER A 39 -2.19 6.67 4.08
CA SER A 39 -2.40 7.28 2.77
C SER A 39 -3.13 6.30 1.88
N ASP A 40 -4.19 6.81 1.25
CA ASP A 40 -4.96 6.30 0.12
C ASP A 40 -4.10 5.63 -0.98
N GLU A 41 -3.43 4.53 -0.67
CA GLU A 41 -2.81 3.66 -1.66
C GLU A 41 -3.96 2.97 -2.38
N ASN A 42 -4.44 3.68 -3.40
CA ASN A 42 -5.44 3.23 -4.34
C ASN A 42 -5.11 1.80 -4.74
N LEU A 43 -5.90 0.84 -4.24
CA LEU A 43 -5.69 -0.56 -4.52
C LEU A 43 -5.93 -0.77 -6.01
N VAL A 44 -4.86 -0.95 -6.78
CA VAL A 44 -4.95 -1.13 -8.23
C VAL A 44 -5.04 -2.60 -8.55
N THR A 45 -6.05 -2.98 -9.33
CA THR A 45 -6.13 -4.28 -9.99
C THR A 45 -6.07 -4.12 -11.51
N ILE A 46 -5.50 -5.11 -12.18
CA ILE A 46 -5.37 -5.14 -13.64
C ILE A 46 -6.20 -6.32 -14.15
N VAL A 47 -7.13 -6.04 -15.05
CA VAL A 47 -8.02 -7.03 -15.67
C VAL A 47 -7.80 -7.08 -17.17
N ASP A 48 -8.18 -8.18 -17.80
CA ASP A 48 -8.23 -8.26 -19.25
C ASP A 48 -9.30 -7.28 -19.80
N ASP A 49 -9.14 -6.85 -21.05
CA ASP A 49 -10.05 -5.87 -21.67
C ASP A 49 -11.46 -6.45 -21.83
N ASP A 50 -11.57 -7.76 -22.07
CA ASP A 50 -12.84 -8.48 -22.19
C ASP A 50 -13.53 -8.72 -20.83
N GLU A 51 -12.78 -8.67 -19.72
CA GLU A 51 -13.27 -8.94 -18.36
C GLU A 51 -13.68 -7.67 -17.59
N VAL A 52 -13.49 -6.47 -18.18
CA VAL A 52 -13.76 -5.19 -17.51
C VAL A 52 -15.23 -4.97 -17.11
N PHE A 53 -16.15 -5.74 -17.71
CA PHE A 53 -17.58 -5.72 -17.43
C PHE A 53 -18.05 -6.88 -16.55
N ASP A 54 -17.13 -7.70 -16.04
CA ASP A 54 -17.48 -8.79 -15.14
C ASP A 54 -18.06 -8.22 -13.83
N PRO A 55 -19.16 -8.79 -13.30
CA PRO A 55 -19.76 -8.32 -12.05
C PRO A 55 -18.78 -8.31 -10.86
N GLU A 56 -17.77 -9.20 -10.85
CA GLU A 56 -16.73 -9.18 -9.81
C GLU A 56 -15.88 -7.92 -9.87
N VAL A 57 -15.59 -7.44 -11.09
CA VAL A 57 -14.84 -6.20 -11.33
C VAL A 57 -15.65 -4.97 -10.89
N GLU A 58 -16.97 -4.99 -11.04
CA GLU A 58 -17.83 -3.94 -10.52
C GLU A 58 -17.82 -3.87 -8.98
N GLU A 59 -17.81 -5.01 -8.29
CA GLU A 59 -17.72 -5.06 -6.83
C GLU A 59 -16.36 -4.53 -6.33
N LEU A 60 -15.28 -4.79 -7.06
CA LEU A 60 -13.97 -4.21 -6.76
C LEU A 60 -14.00 -2.68 -6.86
N ARG A 61 -14.62 -2.12 -7.91
CA ARG A 61 -14.78 -0.66 -8.06
C ARG A 61 -15.58 -0.05 -6.90
N LYS A 62 -16.67 -0.70 -6.48
CA LYS A 62 -17.49 -0.24 -5.35
C LYS A 62 -16.74 -0.32 -4.02
N SER A 63 -15.82 -1.27 -3.89
CA SER A 63 -14.96 -1.44 -2.72
C SER A 63 -13.77 -0.47 -2.68
N GLY A 64 -13.69 0.47 -3.64
CA GLY A 64 -12.65 1.50 -3.69
C GLY A 64 -11.40 1.08 -4.46
N TRP A 65 -11.42 -0.02 -5.21
CA TRP A 65 -10.30 -0.42 -6.06
C TRP A 65 -10.28 0.38 -7.37
N ILE A 66 -9.07 0.75 -7.79
CA ILE A 66 -8.83 1.24 -9.15
C ILE A 66 -8.66 0.04 -10.06
N VAL A 67 -9.60 -0.14 -10.98
CA VAL A 67 -9.51 -1.17 -12.02
C VAL A 67 -8.91 -0.55 -13.29
N LYS A 68 -7.79 -1.10 -13.77
CA LYS A 68 -7.20 -0.77 -15.06
C LYS A 68 -7.25 -1.98 -16.00
N THR A 69 -7.41 -1.75 -17.30
CA THR A 69 -7.26 -2.83 -18.29
C THR A 69 -5.81 -3.00 -18.71
N VAL A 70 -5.45 -4.19 -19.19
CA VAL A 70 -4.13 -4.47 -19.77
C VAL A 70 -3.77 -3.45 -20.87
N SER A 71 -4.75 -3.05 -21.70
CA SER A 71 -4.56 -2.05 -22.77
C SER A 71 -4.18 -0.68 -22.21
N GLN A 72 -4.85 -0.24 -21.14
CA GLN A 72 -4.57 1.04 -20.48
C GLN A 72 -3.16 1.07 -19.90
N VAL A 73 -2.76 0.00 -19.20
CA VAL A 73 -1.43 -0.10 -18.58
C VAL A 73 -0.33 -0.10 -19.66
N LYS A 74 -0.54 -0.81 -20.78
CA LYS A 74 0.40 -0.79 -21.91
C LYS A 74 0.58 0.61 -22.47
N GLN A 75 -0.51 1.34 -22.70
CA GLN A 75 -0.45 2.71 -23.22
C GLN A 75 0.29 3.67 -22.26
N GLU A 76 0.06 3.55 -20.95
CA GLU A 76 0.74 4.35 -19.94
C GLU A 76 2.26 4.08 -19.90
N LEU A 77 2.66 2.81 -20.05
CA LEU A 77 4.06 2.40 -20.13
C LEU A 77 4.74 2.93 -21.40
N GLU A 78 4.09 2.82 -22.55
CA GLU A 78 4.60 3.35 -23.83
C GLU A 78 4.74 4.88 -23.80
N THR A 79 3.79 5.56 -23.17
CA THR A 79 3.83 7.02 -23.00
C THR A 79 4.94 7.46 -22.03
N SER A 80 5.19 6.68 -20.98
CA SER A 80 6.25 6.95 -20.00
C SER A 80 7.65 6.67 -20.52
N LEU A 81 7.81 5.73 -21.46
CA LEU A 81 9.09 5.41 -22.11
C LEU A 81 9.45 6.39 -23.23
N SER A 82 8.54 7.29 -23.61
CA SER A 82 8.72 8.28 -24.67
C SER A 82 9.17 9.66 -24.14
N HIS A 83 9.49 9.77 -22.85
CA HIS A 83 10.06 10.95 -22.17
C HIS A 83 11.45 10.63 -21.59
#